data_AF-A0A7C7FUX2-F1
#
_entry.id   AF-A0A7C7FUX2-F1
#
_cell.length_a   1.000
_cell.length_b   1.000
_cell.length_c   1.000
_cell.angle_alpha   90.00
_cell.angle_beta   90.00
_cell.angle_gamma   90.00
#
_symmetry.space_group_name_H-M   'P 1'
#
loop_
_entity.id
_entity.type
_entity.pdbx_description
1 polymer ?
#
loop_
_entity_poly.entity_id
_entity_poly.type
_entity_poly.pdbx_seq_one_letter_code
_entity_poly.pdbx_strand_id
1 'polypeptide(L)'
;MRYRNEQIVRNRKITTWVKEVLAELKRRDDGEVERGFVVHRTMADPRWIDPAVDPNERKPNWCYLGNPRTVNNGPAGLARFCTLRSWLSQWSYDESRVDGIISAQRVSVPFLTLENGADDACPASHARMIFDAAASANKEMEVIKGAGHYYKGQPEKMNKAVSLIINWLERQGLVDTIVSRH
;
A
#
# COMPACT_ATOMS: atom_id res chain seq x y z
N MET A 1 7.26 -7.74 -18.51
CA MET A 1 6.74 -6.47 -19.10
C MET A 1 5.27 -6.54 -19.52
N ARG A 2 4.83 -7.57 -20.27
CA ARG A 2 3.42 -7.69 -20.73
C ARG A 2 2.35 -7.52 -19.64
N TYR A 3 2.44 -8.27 -18.53
CA TYR A 3 1.43 -8.21 -17.46
C TYR A 3 1.19 -6.79 -16.93
N ARG A 4 2.26 -6.05 -16.59
CA ARG A 4 2.16 -4.69 -16.04
C ARG A 4 1.51 -3.72 -17.03
N ASN A 5 1.90 -3.79 -18.31
CA ASN A 5 1.32 -2.96 -19.36
C ASN A 5 -0.18 -3.24 -19.53
N GLU A 6 -0.59 -4.51 -19.52
CA GLU A 6 -2.01 -4.88 -19.62
C GLU A 6 -2.82 -4.42 -18.39
N GLN A 7 -2.24 -4.41 -17.19
CA GLN A 7 -2.90 -3.83 -16.02
C GLN A 7 -3.09 -2.31 -16.15
N ILE A 8 -2.13 -1.58 -16.73
CA ILE A 8 -2.26 -0.15 -17.01
C ILE A 8 -3.37 0.09 -18.05
N VAL A 9 -3.38 -0.68 -19.15
CA VAL A 9 -4.44 -0.59 -20.17
C VAL A 9 -5.81 -0.86 -19.57
N ARG A 10 -5.94 -1.89 -18.72
CA ARG A 10 -7.17 -2.20 -17.99
C ARG A 10 -7.60 -1.05 -17.08
N ASN A 11 -6.67 -0.51 -16.30
CA ASN A 11 -6.94 0.61 -15.39
C ASN A 11 -7.47 1.82 -16.17
N ARG A 12 -6.79 2.19 -17.26
CA ARG A 12 -7.20 3.28 -18.16
C ARG A 12 -8.60 3.09 -18.74
N LYS A 13 -8.96 1.87 -19.14
CA LYS A 13 -10.33 1.55 -19.60
C LYS A 13 -11.38 1.83 -18.52
N ILE A 14 -11.12 1.44 -17.27
CA ILE A 14 -12.02 1.73 -16.13
C ILE A 14 -12.09 3.23 -15.91
N THR A 15 -10.96 3.94 -15.92
CA THR A 15 -10.91 5.40 -15.75
C THR A 15 -11.69 6.14 -16.83
N THR A 16 -11.58 5.75 -18.09
CA THR A 16 -12.36 6.32 -19.19
C THR A 16 -13.86 6.15 -18.95
N TRP A 17 -14.30 4.91 -18.66
CA TRP A 17 -15.70 4.62 -18.36
C TRP A 17 -16.21 5.44 -17.16
N VAL A 18 -15.42 5.53 -16.08
CA VAL A 18 -15.77 6.33 -14.89
C VAL A 18 -16.00 7.80 -15.26
N LYS A 19 -15.13 8.40 -16.08
CA LYS A 19 -15.26 9.80 -16.53
C LYS A 19 -16.49 9.99 -17.40
N GLU A 20 -16.78 9.04 -18.30
CA GLU A 20 -17.97 9.07 -19.16
C GLU A 20 -19.27 9.04 -18.34
N VAL A 21 -19.35 8.14 -17.35
CA VAL A 21 -20.51 8.06 -16.46
C VAL A 21 -20.66 9.33 -15.63
N LEU A 22 -19.59 9.86 -15.04
CA LEU A 22 -19.65 11.14 -14.30
C LEU A 22 -20.14 12.29 -15.18
N ALA A 23 -19.69 12.35 -16.44
CA ALA A 23 -20.15 13.36 -17.39
C ALA A 23 -21.62 13.16 -17.78
N GLU A 24 -22.09 11.92 -17.92
CA GLU A 24 -23.49 11.60 -18.17
C GLU A 24 -24.38 12.01 -17.01
N LEU A 25 -24.03 11.63 -15.77
CA LEU A 25 -24.77 12.00 -14.57
C LEU A 25 -24.91 13.53 -14.45
N LYS A 26 -23.81 14.26 -14.71
CA LYS A 26 -23.84 15.72 -14.73
C LYS A 26 -24.74 16.29 -15.84
N ARG A 27 -24.81 15.67 -17.02
CA ARG A 27 -25.68 16.12 -18.12
C ARG A 27 -27.16 15.85 -17.85
N ARG A 28 -27.48 14.74 -17.16
CA ARG A 28 -28.86 14.37 -16.81
C ARG A 28 -29.46 15.32 -15.78
N ASP A 29 -28.65 15.74 -14.80
CA ASP A 29 -29.03 16.72 -13.77
C ASP A 29 -30.35 16.40 -13.05
N ASP A 30 -30.60 15.10 -12.80
CA ASP A 30 -31.82 14.58 -12.17
C ASP A 30 -31.64 14.22 -10.69
N GLY A 31 -30.52 14.66 -10.10
CA GLY A 31 -30.14 14.41 -8.70
C GLY A 31 -29.23 13.20 -8.48
N GLU A 32 -29.05 12.31 -9.47
CA GLU A 32 -28.07 11.21 -9.37
C GLU A 32 -26.65 11.75 -9.62
N VAL A 33 -25.80 11.80 -8.57
CA VAL A 33 -24.45 12.39 -8.68
C VAL A 33 -23.30 11.41 -8.57
N GLU A 34 -23.56 10.14 -8.23
CA GLU A 34 -22.52 9.14 -7.91
C GLU A 34 -23.02 7.70 -8.13
N ARG A 35 -22.10 6.77 -8.41
CA ARG A 35 -22.39 5.31 -8.48
C ARG A 35 -21.29 4.50 -7.81
N GLY A 36 -21.69 3.41 -7.16
CA GLY A 36 -20.78 2.35 -6.71
C GLY A 36 -20.54 1.33 -7.80
N PHE A 37 -19.34 0.76 -7.87
CA PHE A 37 -19.00 -0.35 -8.75
C PHE A 37 -17.93 -1.26 -8.15
N VAL A 38 -17.79 -2.45 -8.73
CA VAL A 38 -16.87 -3.49 -8.25
C VAL A 38 -15.72 -3.69 -9.23
N VAL A 39 -14.50 -3.72 -8.71
CA VAL A 39 -13.29 -4.05 -9.46
C VAL A 39 -12.80 -5.42 -9.05
N HIS A 40 -12.85 -6.38 -9.98
CA HIS A 40 -12.44 -7.75 -9.69
C HIS A 40 -10.92 -7.91 -9.73
N ARG A 41 -10.41 -8.93 -9.03
CA ARG A 41 -9.02 -9.40 -9.18
C ARG A 41 -7.95 -8.32 -8.90
N THR A 42 -8.15 -7.49 -7.88
CA THR A 42 -7.24 -6.39 -7.52
C THR A 42 -5.95 -6.86 -6.84
N MET A 43 -5.90 -8.12 -6.39
CA MET A 43 -4.72 -8.78 -5.81
C MET A 43 -4.13 -9.82 -6.77
N ALA A 44 -4.38 -9.75 -8.08
CA ALA A 44 -3.92 -10.75 -9.05
C ALA A 44 -2.47 -10.50 -9.55
N ASP A 45 -1.61 -9.96 -8.67
CA ASP A 45 -0.23 -9.65 -8.99
C ASP A 45 0.68 -10.90 -8.91
N PRO A 46 1.53 -11.16 -9.93
CA PRO A 46 2.46 -12.29 -9.92
C PRO A 46 3.40 -12.34 -8.71
N ARG A 47 3.68 -11.21 -8.06
CA ARG A 47 4.51 -11.15 -6.84
C ARG A 47 3.98 -11.97 -5.67
N TRP A 48 2.68 -12.27 -5.66
CA TRP A 48 2.04 -13.12 -4.64
C TRP A 48 2.06 -14.61 -4.98
N ILE A 49 2.47 -14.95 -6.21
CA ILE A 49 2.49 -16.32 -6.74
C ILE A 49 3.93 -16.82 -6.83
N ASP A 50 4.80 -16.03 -7.47
CA ASP A 50 6.20 -16.35 -7.72
C ASP A 50 7.13 -15.44 -6.90
N PRO A 51 7.78 -15.95 -5.85
CA PRO A 51 8.71 -15.20 -5.03
C PRO A 51 9.91 -14.62 -5.81
N ALA A 52 10.28 -15.19 -6.96
CA ALA A 52 11.39 -14.68 -7.75
C ALA A 52 11.12 -13.30 -8.38
N VAL A 53 9.84 -12.91 -8.51
CA VAL A 53 9.45 -11.63 -9.15
C VAL A 53 9.75 -10.41 -8.26
N ASP A 54 9.63 -10.56 -6.94
CA ASP A 54 9.90 -9.51 -5.94
C ASP A 54 10.39 -10.20 -4.66
N PRO A 55 11.65 -10.65 -4.60
CA PRO A 55 12.13 -11.51 -3.52
C PRO A 55 12.05 -10.86 -2.15
N ASN A 56 11.44 -11.56 -1.20
CA ASN A 56 11.54 -11.33 0.24
C ASN A 56 11.23 -12.64 0.99
N GLU A 57 11.02 -12.59 2.31
CA GLU A 57 10.76 -13.78 3.14
C GLU A 57 9.27 -14.22 3.13
N ARG A 58 8.44 -13.68 2.23
CA ARG A 58 7.00 -14.01 2.18
C ARG A 58 6.76 -15.44 1.71
N LYS A 59 5.66 -16.02 2.18
CA LYS A 59 5.20 -17.34 1.75
C LYS A 59 4.78 -17.30 0.26
N PRO A 60 5.22 -18.27 -0.58
CA PRO A 60 4.72 -18.39 -1.95
C PRO A 60 3.20 -18.65 -2.00
N ASN A 61 2.52 -18.19 -3.05
CA ASN A 61 1.06 -18.33 -3.21
C ASN A 61 0.25 -17.77 -2.03
N TRP A 62 0.70 -16.64 -1.48
CA TRP A 62 0.10 -16.00 -0.32
C TRP A 62 0.12 -14.48 -0.45
N CYS A 63 -0.98 -13.84 -0.09
CA CYS A 63 -1.06 -12.41 0.17
C CYS A 63 -1.67 -12.16 1.56
N TYR A 64 -1.72 -10.91 2.02
CA TYR A 64 -2.13 -10.54 3.38
C TYR A 64 -3.57 -10.93 3.79
N LEU A 65 -4.41 -11.23 2.80
CA LEU A 65 -5.77 -11.76 2.96
C LEU A 65 -5.87 -13.29 2.75
N GLY A 66 -4.77 -13.96 2.46
CA GLY A 66 -4.69 -15.42 2.30
C GLY A 66 -4.35 -15.86 0.88
N ASN A 67 -4.99 -16.96 0.44
CA ASN A 67 -4.76 -17.52 -0.89
C ASN A 67 -5.20 -16.53 -2.00
N PRO A 68 -4.29 -16.12 -2.92
CA PRO A 68 -4.61 -15.13 -3.94
C PRO A 68 -5.80 -15.51 -4.83
N ARG A 69 -6.01 -16.79 -5.15
CA ARG A 69 -7.16 -17.23 -5.97
C ARG A 69 -8.47 -16.99 -5.23
N THR A 70 -8.54 -17.28 -3.93
CA THR A 70 -9.72 -17.04 -3.11
C THR A 70 -9.97 -15.54 -2.94
N VAL A 71 -8.93 -14.79 -2.53
CA VAL A 71 -9.02 -13.35 -2.25
C VAL A 71 -9.48 -12.56 -3.48
N ASN A 72 -8.96 -12.89 -4.66
CA ASN A 72 -9.32 -12.18 -5.89
C ASN A 72 -10.78 -12.34 -6.32
N ASN A 73 -11.47 -13.38 -5.82
CA ASN A 73 -12.88 -13.63 -6.09
C ASN A 73 -13.78 -13.24 -4.91
N GLY A 74 -13.23 -13.11 -3.70
CA GLY A 74 -13.94 -12.74 -2.48
C GLY A 74 -14.55 -11.34 -2.50
N PRO A 75 -15.47 -11.04 -1.56
CA PRO A 75 -16.17 -9.76 -1.48
C PRO A 75 -15.30 -8.63 -0.93
N ALA A 76 -14.21 -8.94 -0.21
CA ALA A 76 -13.28 -7.99 0.37
C ALA A 76 -11.98 -7.89 -0.44
N GLY A 77 -11.36 -6.70 -0.44
CA GLY A 77 -10.06 -6.48 -1.06
C GLY A 77 -9.79 -5.00 -1.34
N LEU A 78 -8.52 -4.64 -1.54
CA LEU A 78 -8.14 -3.27 -1.96
C LEU A 78 -8.84 -2.91 -3.27
N ALA A 79 -9.36 -1.70 -3.34
CA ALA A 79 -10.10 -1.17 -4.50
C ALA A 79 -11.32 -2.01 -4.95
N ARG A 80 -11.74 -3.04 -4.20
CA ARG A 80 -12.77 -3.99 -4.65
C ARG A 80 -14.11 -3.29 -4.86
N PHE A 81 -14.49 -2.44 -3.92
CA PHE A 81 -15.63 -1.54 -4.08
C PHE A 81 -15.11 -0.11 -4.22
N CYS A 82 -15.60 0.60 -5.22
CA CYS A 82 -15.27 2.00 -5.47
C CYS A 82 -16.55 2.78 -5.77
N THR A 83 -16.57 4.07 -5.42
CA THR A 83 -17.40 5.04 -6.13
C THR A 83 -16.66 5.53 -7.37
N LEU A 84 -17.35 6.21 -8.30
CA LEU A 84 -16.72 6.80 -9.49
C LEU A 84 -15.59 7.76 -9.06
N ARG A 85 -15.84 8.62 -8.06
CA ARG A 85 -14.83 9.56 -7.57
C ARG A 85 -13.74 8.92 -6.73
N SER A 86 -14.03 7.87 -5.94
CA SER A 86 -12.99 7.18 -5.18
C SER A 86 -11.99 6.49 -6.11
N TRP A 87 -12.46 5.95 -7.25
CA TRP A 87 -11.58 5.41 -8.29
C TRP A 87 -10.61 6.46 -8.82
N LEU A 88 -11.12 7.62 -9.26
CA LEU A 88 -10.29 8.70 -9.77
C LEU A 88 -9.28 9.21 -8.72
N SER A 89 -9.71 9.31 -7.47
CA SER A 89 -8.88 9.83 -6.38
C SER A 89 -7.74 8.87 -5.99
N GLN A 90 -8.02 7.58 -5.84
CA GLN A 90 -7.12 6.64 -5.16
C GLN A 90 -6.53 5.54 -6.06
N TRP A 91 -7.20 5.19 -7.17
CA TRP A 91 -6.90 3.93 -7.88
C TRP A 91 -6.60 4.11 -9.37
N SER A 92 -6.99 5.25 -9.95
CA SER A 92 -6.69 5.58 -11.35
C SER A 92 -5.20 5.81 -11.55
N TYR A 93 -4.61 5.16 -12.55
CA TYR A 93 -3.19 5.24 -12.86
C TYR A 93 -2.75 6.66 -13.22
N ASP A 94 -3.53 7.38 -14.05
CA ASP A 94 -3.16 8.71 -14.55
C ASP A 94 -3.76 9.87 -13.72
N GLU A 95 -4.77 9.59 -12.89
CA GLU A 95 -5.55 10.65 -12.21
C GLU A 95 -5.37 10.65 -10.68
N SER A 96 -4.90 9.55 -10.10
CA SER A 96 -4.77 9.46 -8.66
C SER A 96 -3.77 10.50 -8.17
N ARG A 97 -4.12 11.12 -7.03
CA ARG A 97 -3.20 12.02 -6.31
C ARG A 97 -2.39 11.28 -5.25
N VAL A 98 -2.52 9.96 -5.18
CA VAL A 98 -1.85 9.12 -4.19
C VAL A 98 -0.58 8.56 -4.82
N ASP A 99 0.50 9.34 -4.76
CA ASP A 99 1.83 8.90 -5.14
C ASP A 99 2.77 9.02 -3.94
N GLY A 100 3.23 7.88 -3.43
CA GLY A 100 4.08 7.82 -2.26
C GLY A 100 5.46 8.42 -2.49
N ILE A 101 6.04 8.28 -3.68
CA ILE A 101 7.38 8.80 -4.00
C ILE A 101 7.33 10.33 -4.06
N ILE A 102 6.37 10.88 -4.80
CA ILE A 102 6.17 12.34 -4.91
C ILE A 102 5.85 12.94 -3.54
N SER A 103 5.08 12.24 -2.71
CA SER A 103 4.76 12.68 -1.35
C SER A 103 5.99 12.64 -0.44
N ALA A 104 6.79 11.58 -0.52
CA ALA A 104 8.00 11.41 0.29
C ALA A 104 9.02 12.53 0.07
N GLN A 105 9.14 13.04 -1.15
CA GLN A 105 10.03 14.18 -1.48
C GLN A 105 9.74 15.46 -0.67
N ARG A 106 8.58 15.55 -0.01
CA ARG A 106 8.21 16.70 0.84
C ARG A 106 8.49 16.45 2.33
N VAL A 107 8.92 15.25 2.70
CA VAL A 107 9.23 14.89 4.08
C VAL A 107 10.65 15.34 4.39
N SER A 108 10.80 16.47 5.09
CA SER A 108 12.09 17.05 5.50
C SER A 108 12.41 16.88 7.00
N VAL A 109 11.44 16.44 7.79
CA VAL A 109 11.58 16.18 9.23
C VAL A 109 12.27 14.82 9.49
N PRO A 110 12.76 14.51 10.71
CA PRO A 110 13.28 13.18 11.03
C PRO A 110 12.34 12.07 10.57
N PHE A 111 12.87 11.06 9.88
CA PHE A 111 12.06 10.05 9.20
C PHE A 111 12.59 8.62 9.41
N LEU A 112 11.75 7.72 9.92
CA LEU A 112 12.06 6.30 10.05
C LEU A 112 11.19 5.49 9.08
N THR A 113 11.83 4.67 8.25
CA THR A 113 11.14 3.64 7.45
C THR A 113 11.35 2.27 8.08
N LEU A 114 10.26 1.53 8.31
CA LEU A 114 10.30 0.14 8.76
C LEU A 114 9.74 -0.78 7.69
N GLU A 115 10.57 -1.70 7.23
CA GLU A 115 10.17 -2.77 6.32
C GLU A 115 9.89 -4.06 7.09
N ASN A 116 8.80 -4.73 6.74
CA ASN A 116 8.50 -6.08 7.21
C ASN A 116 9.11 -7.09 6.24
N GLY A 117 10.11 -7.87 6.69
CA GLY A 117 10.92 -8.72 5.80
C GLY A 117 10.15 -9.84 5.08
N ALA A 118 8.98 -10.22 5.59
CA ALA A 118 8.07 -11.19 4.98
C ALA A 118 6.71 -10.55 4.60
N ASP A 119 6.67 -9.25 4.29
CA ASP A 119 5.42 -8.55 3.94
C ASP A 119 4.72 -9.21 2.75
N ASP A 120 3.43 -9.48 2.92
CA ASP A 120 2.53 -10.16 2.01
C ASP A 120 1.40 -9.23 1.48
N ALA A 121 1.48 -7.92 1.75
CA ALA A 121 0.61 -6.88 1.20
C ALA A 121 1.40 -5.86 0.36
N CYS A 122 2.56 -5.48 0.85
CA CYS A 122 3.45 -4.49 0.27
C CYS A 122 4.61 -5.17 -0.48
N PRO A 123 4.87 -4.78 -1.73
CA PRO A 123 6.06 -5.22 -2.44
C PRO A 123 7.35 -4.78 -1.72
N ALA A 124 8.37 -5.64 -1.75
CA ALA A 124 9.61 -5.46 -0.98
C ALA A 124 10.34 -4.16 -1.33
N SER A 125 10.34 -3.81 -2.63
CA SER A 125 10.96 -2.58 -3.14
C SER A 125 10.33 -1.28 -2.60
N HIS A 126 9.06 -1.29 -2.20
CA HIS A 126 8.32 -0.04 -1.95
C HIS A 126 8.85 0.75 -0.75
N ALA A 127 9.20 0.08 0.36
CA ALA A 127 9.72 0.75 1.55
C ALA A 127 11.02 1.50 1.23
N ARG A 128 11.94 0.83 0.51
CA ARG A 128 13.19 1.44 0.05
C ARG A 128 12.96 2.64 -0.87
N MET A 129 12.03 2.52 -1.83
CA MET A 129 11.71 3.62 -2.74
C MET A 129 11.22 4.88 -2.00
N ILE A 130 10.40 4.71 -0.95
CA ILE A 130 9.96 5.82 -0.10
C ILE A 130 11.12 6.40 0.70
N PHE A 131 11.94 5.54 1.32
CA PHE A 131 13.12 5.96 2.06
C PHE A 131 14.08 6.77 1.20
N ASP A 132 14.41 6.29 0.00
CA ASP A 132 15.34 6.95 -0.91
C ASP A 132 14.78 8.30 -1.38
N ALA A 133 13.47 8.38 -1.68
CA ALA A 133 12.80 9.58 -2.13
C ALA A 133 12.59 10.64 -1.03
N ALA A 134 12.58 10.25 0.25
CA ALA A 134 12.39 11.18 1.35
C ALA A 134 13.48 12.28 1.38
N ALA A 135 13.07 13.55 1.43
CA ALA A 135 13.99 14.70 1.41
C ALA A 135 14.70 14.95 2.75
N SER A 136 14.35 14.21 3.80
CA SER A 136 14.95 14.34 5.12
C SER A 136 16.43 13.98 5.09
N ALA A 137 17.25 14.87 5.64
CA ALA A 137 18.66 14.62 5.89
C ALA A 137 18.88 13.67 7.09
N ASN A 138 17.88 13.54 7.96
CA ASN A 138 17.88 12.68 9.13
C ASN A 138 16.87 11.55 8.92
N LYS A 139 17.29 10.55 8.14
CA LYS A 139 16.45 9.38 7.84
C LYS A 139 17.16 8.07 8.14
N GLU A 140 16.42 7.17 8.76
CA GLU A 140 16.85 5.81 9.08
C GLU A 140 15.90 4.79 8.43
N MET A 141 16.43 3.62 8.04
CA MET A 141 15.61 2.52 7.56
C MET A 141 16.05 1.21 8.20
N GLU A 142 15.08 0.45 8.67
CA GLU A 142 15.28 -0.79 9.38
C GLU A 142 14.35 -1.89 8.85
N VAL A 143 14.77 -3.14 8.99
CA VAL A 143 14.00 -4.31 8.51
C VAL A 143 13.69 -5.25 9.68
N ILE A 144 12.41 -5.53 9.89
CA ILE A 144 11.97 -6.57 10.82
C ILE A 144 11.91 -7.88 10.07
N LYS A 145 13.03 -8.61 10.08
CA LYS A 145 13.18 -9.93 9.42
C LYS A 145 12.04 -10.88 9.78
N GLY A 146 11.49 -11.55 8.77
CA GLY A 146 10.41 -12.52 8.88
C GLY A 146 9.05 -11.95 9.32
N ALA A 147 8.90 -10.64 9.47
CA ALA A 147 7.61 -10.04 9.84
C ALA A 147 6.66 -10.03 8.64
N GLY A 148 5.43 -10.52 8.85
CA GLY A 148 4.34 -10.35 7.89
C GLY A 148 3.69 -8.98 8.03
N HIS A 149 2.80 -8.61 7.11
CA HIS A 149 2.23 -7.25 7.04
C HIS A 149 1.56 -6.79 8.36
N TYR A 150 0.87 -7.71 9.04
CA TYR A 150 0.11 -7.44 10.27
C TYR A 150 0.68 -8.11 11.51
N TYR A 151 1.88 -8.70 11.46
CA TYR A 151 2.46 -9.43 12.60
C TYR A 151 1.55 -10.53 13.18
N LYS A 152 0.62 -11.08 12.38
CA LYS A 152 -0.36 -12.09 12.82
C LYS A 152 0.37 -13.32 13.35
N GLY A 153 0.18 -13.63 14.63
CA GLY A 153 0.88 -14.73 15.30
C GLY A 153 2.39 -14.51 15.48
N GLN A 154 2.85 -13.25 15.44
CA GLN A 154 4.27 -12.88 15.57
C GLN A 154 4.47 -11.79 16.65
N PRO A 155 4.00 -12.00 17.90
CA PRO A 155 4.09 -11.00 18.96
C PRO A 155 5.53 -10.56 19.25
N GLU A 156 6.50 -11.46 19.12
CA GLU A 156 7.93 -11.17 19.30
C GLU A 156 8.45 -10.15 18.25
N LYS A 157 7.99 -10.27 17.01
CA LYS A 157 8.37 -9.34 15.93
C LYS A 157 7.67 -8.00 16.08
N MET A 158 6.41 -8.02 16.51
CA MET A 158 5.66 -6.80 16.82
C MET A 158 6.34 -6.03 17.97
N ASN A 159 6.71 -6.72 19.05
CA ASN A 159 7.44 -6.11 20.16
C ASN A 159 8.78 -5.53 19.70
N LYS A 160 9.54 -6.25 18.86
CA LYS A 160 10.78 -5.74 18.26
C LYS A 160 10.56 -4.45 17.46
N ALA A 161 9.52 -4.40 16.62
CA ALA A 161 9.18 -3.21 15.84
C ALA A 161 8.83 -2.03 16.75
N VAL A 162 8.02 -2.26 17.79
CA VAL A 162 7.64 -1.23 18.77
C VAL A 162 8.86 -0.72 19.53
N SER A 163 9.72 -1.60 20.05
CA SER A 163 10.95 -1.20 20.76
C SER A 163 11.88 -0.38 19.86
N LEU A 164 12.00 -0.74 18.57
CA LEU A 164 12.79 0.02 17.62
C LEU A 164 12.23 1.42 17.41
N ILE A 165 10.91 1.55 17.23
CA ILE A 165 10.24 2.85 17.09
C ILE A 165 10.46 3.71 18.33
N ILE A 166 10.25 3.17 19.53
CA ILE A 166 10.44 3.91 20.79
C ILE A 166 11.89 4.39 20.93
N ASN A 167 12.86 3.47 20.77
CA ASN A 167 14.28 3.83 20.87
C ASN A 167 14.68 4.88 19.83
N TRP A 168 14.10 4.83 18.62
CA TRP A 168 14.32 5.84 17.60
C TRP A 168 13.75 7.19 18.04
N LEU A 169 12.49 7.24 18.48
CA LEU A 169 11.86 8.47 18.98
C LEU A 169 12.67 9.11 20.12
N GLU A 170 13.20 8.30 21.05
CA GLU A 170 14.06 8.79 22.14
C GLU A 170 15.37 9.40 21.61
N ARG A 171 16.07 8.74 20.68
CA ARG A 171 17.28 9.29 20.04
C ARG A 171 17.02 10.59 19.30
N GLN A 172 15.81 10.74 18.74
CA GLN A 172 15.38 11.94 18.01
C GLN A 172 14.84 13.04 18.95
N GLY A 173 14.74 12.77 20.26
CA GLY A 173 14.16 13.71 21.23
C GLY A 173 12.67 13.99 21.01
N LEU A 174 11.94 13.04 20.41
CA LEU A 174 10.52 13.17 20.05
C LEU A 174 9.56 12.60 21.11
N VAL A 175 10.11 11.92 22.12
CA VAL A 175 9.39 11.45 23.30
C VAL A 175 10.26 11.67 24.52
N ASP A 176 9.64 12.00 25.65
CA ASP A 176 10.32 11.96 26.94
C ASP A 176 10.63 10.50 27.25
N THR A 177 11.87 10.20 27.63
CA THR A 177 12.28 8.86 28.06
C THR A 177 11.28 8.39 29.12
N ILE A 178 10.57 7.30 28.84
CA ILE A 178 9.69 6.69 29.84
C ILE A 178 10.62 6.05 30.86
N VAL A 179 11.10 6.84 31.81
CA VAL A 179 11.65 6.32 33.06
C VAL A 179 10.47 5.66 33.76
N SER A 180 10.28 4.37 33.52
CA SER A 180 9.29 3.57 34.22
C SER A 180 9.56 3.74 35.72
N ARG A 181 8.69 4.49 36.39
CA ARG A 181 8.59 4.42 37.85
C ARG A 181 8.03 3.04 38.16
N HIS A 182 8.92 2.14 38.60
CA HIS A 182 8.55 0.88 39.24
C HIS A 182 7.75 1.13 40.52
#